data_AF-A0A8C0XLZ3-F1
#
_entry.id   AF-A0A8C0XLZ3-F1
#
_cell.length_a   1.000
_cell.length_b   1.000
_cell.length_c   1.000
_cell.angle_alpha   90.00
_cell.angle_beta   90.00
_cell.angle_gamma   90.00
#
_symmetry.space_group_name_H-M   'P 1'
#
loop_
_entity.id
_entity.type
_entity.pdbx_description
1 polymer ?
#
loop_
_entity_poly.entity_id
_entity_poly.type
_entity_poly.pdbx_seq_one_letter_code
_entity_poly.pdbx_strand_id
1 'polypeptide(L)' 'MGDKVREVFMKNAHVTDPRVVDLLVIKGKMELEETMCGSSGQHLMWFFHETESPRPKDFLSKFCFGHDP' A
#
# COMPACT_ATOMS: atom_id res chain seq x y z
N MET A 1 2.28 -13.11 4.71
CA MET A 1 2.43 -12.66 3.30
C MET A 1 1.08 -12.62 2.56
N GLY A 2 0.30 -13.70 2.53
CA GLY A 2 -1.00 -13.72 1.83
C GLY A 2 -2.01 -12.64 2.27
N ASP A 3 -2.07 -12.33 3.57
CA ASP A 3 -2.99 -11.32 4.09
C ASP A 3 -2.65 -9.89 3.62
N LYS A 4 -1.36 -9.59 3.45
CA LYS A 4 -0.91 -8.27 2.98
C LYS A 4 -1.20 -8.07 1.50
N VAL A 5 -1.02 -9.12 0.70
CA VAL A 5 -1.42 -9.13 -0.72
C VAL A 5 -2.92 -8.84 -0.82
N ARG A 6 -3.73 -9.55 -0.03
CA ARG A 6 -5.18 -9.32 0.01
C ARG A 6 -5.54 -7.90 0.43
N GLU A 7 -4.86 -7.31 1.42
CA GLU A 7 -5.06 -5.92 1.84
C GLU A 7 -4.82 -4.94 0.67
N VAL A 8 -3.74 -5.12 -0.09
CA VAL A 8 -3.39 -4.26 -1.24
C VAL A 8 -4.43 -4.36 -2.36
N PHE A 9 -4.95 -5.57 -2.63
CA PHE A 9 -6.06 -5.74 -3.57
C PHE A 9 -7.34 -5.06 -3.09
N MET A 10 -7.68 -5.22 -1.80
CA MET A 10 -8.91 -4.63 -1.23
C MET A 10 -8.88 -3.10 -1.19
N LYS A 11 -7.70 -2.45 -1.13
CA LYS A 11 -7.59 -0.99 -1.23
C LYS A 11 -8.17 -0.45 -2.54
N ASN A 12 -8.06 -1.19 -3.63
CA ASN A 12 -8.51 -0.77 -4.95
C ASN A 12 -9.91 -1.30 -5.32
N ALA A 13 -10.63 -1.95 -4.40
CA ALA A 13 -11.93 -2.57 -4.67
C ALA A 13 -13.04 -1.58 -5.08
N HIS A 14 -12.83 -0.28 -4.83
CA HIS A 14 -13.77 0.79 -5.17
C HIS A 14 -13.66 1.27 -6.62
N VAL A 15 -12.67 0.79 -7.38
CA VAL A 15 -12.44 1.19 -8.77
C VAL A 15 -13.41 0.45 -9.69
N THR A 16 -14.22 1.19 -10.46
CA THR A 16 -15.23 0.64 -11.36
C THR A 16 -14.91 0.82 -12.85
N ASP A 17 -13.97 1.71 -13.20
CA ASP A 17 -13.57 1.92 -14.60
C ASP A 17 -12.63 0.79 -15.07
N PRO A 18 -12.99 0.01 -16.11
CA PRO A 18 -12.18 -1.09 -16.60
C PRO A 18 -10.76 -0.69 -17.01
N ARG A 19 -10.55 0.51 -17.55
CA ARG A 19 -9.21 0.96 -18.00
C ARG A 19 -8.26 1.17 -16.83
N VAL A 20 -8.81 1.62 -15.70
CA VAL A 20 -8.04 1.79 -14.47
C VAL A 20 -7.71 0.43 -13.87
N VAL A 21 -8.64 -0.53 -13.93
CA VAL A 21 -8.38 -1.91 -13.52
C VAL A 21 -7.26 -2.53 -14.35
N ASP A 22 -7.31 -2.39 -15.68
CA ASP A 22 -6.27 -2.91 -16.58
C ASP A 22 -4.89 -2.30 -16.25
N LEU A 23 -4.84 -0.99 -16.01
CA LEU A 23 -3.60 -0.32 -15.61
C LEU A 23 -3.07 -0.83 -14.26
N LEU A 24 -3.95 -1.03 -13.27
CA LEU A 24 -3.59 -1.57 -11.96
C LEU A 24 -3.03 -3.00 -12.07
N VAL A 25 -3.59 -3.82 -12.96
CA VAL A 25 -3.10 -5.19 -13.23
C VAL A 25 -1.73 -5.17 -13.89
N ILE A 26 -1.51 -4.29 -14.88
CA ILE A 26 -0.21 -4.12 -15.54
C ILE A 26 0.84 -3.69 -14.51
N LYS A 27 0.51 -2.72 -13.66
CA LYS A 27 1.40 -2.25 -12.59
C LYS A 27 1.78 -3.39 -11.63
N GLY A 28 0.81 -4.19 -11.19
CA GLY A 28 1.08 -5.32 -10.29
C GLY A 28 1.96 -6.41 -10.93
N LYS A 29 1.85 -6.63 -12.24
CA LYS A 29 2.74 -7.54 -12.96
C LYS A 29 4.18 -7.03 -13.02
N MET A 30 4.37 -5.72 -13.25
CA MET A 30 5.70 -5.11 -13.24
C MET A 30 6.37 -5.22 -11.86
N GLU A 31 5.64 -4.93 -10.79
CA GLU A 31 6.16 -5.05 -9.40
C GLU A 31 6.54 -6.51 -9.06
N LEU A 32 5.79 -7.48 -9.58
CA LEU A 32 6.10 -8.91 -9.43
C LEU A 32 7.38 -9.30 -10.18
N GLU A 33 7.52 -8.85 -11.43
CA GLU A 33 8.74 -9.10 -12.22
C GLU A 33 9.97 -8.46 -11.56
N GLU A 34 9.84 -7.25 -11.03
CA GLU A 34 10.91 -6.57 -10.28
C GLU A 34 11.35 -7.40 -9.06
N THR A 35 10.36 -7.83 -8.25
CA THR A 35 10.60 -8.62 -7.04
C THR A 35 11.25 -9.97 -7.36
N MET A 36 10.86 -10.60 -8.47
CA MET A 36 11.43 -11.88 -8.93
C MET A 36 12.81 -11.74 -9.56
N CYS A 37 13.08 -10.63 -10.25
CA CYS A 37 14.33 -10.38 -10.95
C CYS A 37 15.47 -9.92 -10.01
N GLY A 38 15.13 -9.53 -8.79
CA GLY A 38 16.12 -9.26 -7.73
C GLY A 38 16.09 -7.84 -7.19
N SER A 39 14.91 -7.22 -7.05
CA SER A 39 14.79 -5.98 -6.26
C SER A 39 15.48 -6.13 -4.90
N SER A 40 16.28 -5.14 -4.53
CA SER A 40 16.88 -5.08 -3.19
C SER A 40 15.80 -5.24 -2.11
N GLY A 41 16.09 -5.98 -1.03
CA GLY A 41 15.11 -6.27 0.04
C GLY A 41 14.43 -5.03 0.64
N GLN A 42 15.03 -3.85 0.48
CA GLN A 42 14.44 -2.56 0.86
C GLN A 42 13.15 -2.23 0.10
N HIS A 43 13.07 -2.54 -1.20
CA HIS A 43 11.86 -2.31 -2.01
C HIS A 43 10.70 -3.20 -1.55
N LEU A 44 10.98 -4.44 -1.18
CA LEU A 44 9.99 -5.32 -0.59
C LEU A 44 9.52 -4.81 0.79
N MET A 45 10.46 -4.32 1.62
CA MET A 45 10.15 -3.77 2.93
C MET A 45 9.27 -2.51 2.86
N TRP A 46 9.27 -1.73 1.77
CA TRP A 46 8.36 -0.58 1.63
C TRP A 46 6.88 -0.96 1.64
N PHE A 47 6.53 -2.18 1.21
CA PHE A 47 5.15 -2.68 1.34
C PHE A 47 4.76 -2.94 2.80
N PHE A 48 5.76 -3.20 3.65
CA PHE A 48 5.62 -3.46 5.08
C PHE A 48 6.00 -2.21 5.87
N HIS A 49 5.01 -1.37 6.16
CA HIS A 49 5.17 -0.16 6.99
C HIS A 49 5.32 -0.52 8.48
N GLU A 50 6.20 -1.48 8.82
CA GLU A 50 6.37 -2.02 10.18
C GLU A 50 7.03 -1.00 11.13
N THR A 51 7.79 -0.05 10.60
CA THR A 51 8.49 0.98 11.37
C THR A 51 7.76 2.33 11.44
N GLU A 52 6.65 2.50 10.71
CA GLU A 52 5.87 3.73 10.76
C GLU A 52 4.94 3.72 11.97
N SER A 53 5.06 4.70 12.87
CA SER A 53 4.10 4.88 13.95
C SER A 53 2.71 5.09 13.37
N PRO A 54 1.69 4.31 13.76
CA PRO A 54 0.37 4.39 13.16
C PRO A 54 -0.19 5.80 13.38
N ARG A 55 -0.51 6.49 12.28
CA ARG A 55 -1.10 7.83 12.36
C ARG A 55 -2.40 7.79 13.17
N PRO A 56 -2.61 8.75 14.09
CA PRO A 56 -3.82 8.81 14.90
C PRO A 56 -5.04 8.92 14.00
N LYS A 57 -6.00 8.00 14.15
CA LYS A 57 -7.22 7.94 13.31
C LYS A 57 -8.39 8.69 13.93
N ASP A 58 -8.43 8.80 15.25
CA ASP A 58 -9.52 9.40 16.01
C ASP A 58 -9.32 10.91 16.24
N PHE A 59 -10.41 11.65 16.32
CA PHE A 59 -10.42 13.11 16.46
C PHE A 59 -9.62 13.56 17.69
N LEU A 60 -9.83 12.94 18.85
CA LEU A 60 -9.10 13.27 20.09
C LEU A 60 -7.61 12.97 19.97
N SER A 61 -7.26 11.84 19.37
CA SER A 61 -5.86 11.46 19.16
C SER A 61 -5.12 12.40 18.20
N LYS A 62 -5.81 12.92 17.17
CA LYS A 62 -5.28 13.94 16.26
C LYS A 62 -5.17 15.30 16.95
N PHE A 63 -6.17 15.69 17.73
CA PHE A 63 -6.19 16.94 18.48
C PHE A 63 -5.02 17.03 19.48
N CYS A 64 -4.69 15.93 20.17
CA CYS A 64 -3.58 15.87 21.11
C CYS A 64 -2.18 15.84 20.44
N PHE A 65 -2.08 15.42 19.17
CA PHE A 65 -0.80 15.32 18.45
C PHE A 65 -0.31 16.66 17.88
N GLY A 66 -1.13 17.71 17.92
CA GLY A 66 -0.82 19.02 17.37
C GLY A 66 -1.40 19.23 15.97
N HIS A 67 -1.46 20.50 15.53
CA HIS A 67 -2.02 20.91 14.25
C HIS A 67 -1.01 20.64 13.13
N ASP A 68 -1.19 19.54 12.39
CA ASP A 68 -0.57 19.37 11.07
C ASP A 68 -1.41 20.21 10.08
N PRO A 69 -0.85 21.23 9.41
CA PRO A 69 -1.60 22.12 8.51
C PRO A 69 -2.15 21.43 7.25
#